data_AF-A0A0A1NRF8-F1
#
_entry.id   AF-A0A0A1NRF8-F1
#
_cell.length_a   1.000
_cell.length_b   1.000
_cell.length_c   1.000
_cell.angle_alpha   90.00
_cell.angle_beta   90.00
_cell.angle_gamma   90.00
#
_symmetry.space_group_name_H-M   'P 1'
#
loop_
_entity.id
_entity.type
_entity.pdbx_description
1 polymer ?
#
loop_
_entity_poly.entity_id
_entity_poly.type
_entity_poly.pdbx_seq_one_letter_code
_entity_poly.pdbx_strand_id
1 'polypeptide(L)'
;MISTEYRYTYSLCFLGDAYQKSNKDHTRVHLGKFSEFTGDGDDKYKRHSHTQGTRCWNGPERSVKAIIDCGVKNEILEVSEPEKCEYLYRVTSPAVCQEIEQQPKKSIVHEEL
;
A
#
# COMPACT_ATOMS: atom_id res chain seq x y z
N MET A 1 4.08 -0.40 7.13
CA MET A 1 5.00 0.45 6.34
C MET A 1 4.70 1.92 6.62
N ILE A 2 5.69 2.81 6.48
CA ILE A 2 5.63 4.20 6.91
C ILE A 2 6.24 5.09 5.82
N SER A 3 5.61 6.24 5.52
CA SER A 3 6.19 7.33 4.72
C SER A 3 6.11 8.63 5.53
N THR A 4 7.20 9.40 5.52
CA THR A 4 7.31 10.65 6.28
C THR A 4 7.43 11.82 5.32
N GLU A 5 6.41 12.66 5.30
CA GLU A 5 6.39 13.95 4.59
C GLU A 5 6.75 15.09 5.56
N TYR A 6 6.82 16.33 5.06
CA TYR A 6 7.14 17.49 5.90
C TYR A 6 6.18 17.64 7.10
N ARG A 7 4.86 17.60 6.85
CA ARG A 7 3.85 17.85 7.91
C ARG A 7 3.37 16.59 8.62
N TYR A 8 3.34 15.46 7.92
CA TYR A 8 2.70 14.24 8.41
C TYR A 8 3.55 13.01 8.15
N THR A 9 3.46 12.06 9.06
CA THR A 9 3.93 10.69 8.88
C THR A 9 2.72 9.79 8.64
N TYR A 10 2.71 9.09 7.52
CA TYR A 10 1.67 8.16 7.11
C TYR A 10 2.10 6.73 7.37
N SER A 11 1.16 5.88 7.78
CA SER A 11 1.41 4.45 7.97
C SER A 11 0.26 3.62 7.43
N LEU A 12 0.61 2.50 6.82
CA LEU A 12 -0.33 1.50 6.32
C LEU A 12 0.08 0.13 6.85
N CYS A 13 -0.88 -0.62 7.37
CA CYS A 13 -0.77 -2.04 7.63
C CYS A 13 -1.59 -2.77 6.57
N PHE A 14 -0.95 -3.65 5.77
CA PHE A 14 -1.72 -4.48 4.84
C PHE A 14 -2.69 -5.36 5.60
N LEU A 15 -3.94 -5.38 5.14
CA LEU A 15 -5.06 -6.08 5.79
C LEU A 15 -5.35 -5.61 7.23
N GLY A 16 -4.81 -4.45 7.63
CA GLY A 16 -5.01 -3.85 8.94
C GLY A 16 -5.40 -2.38 8.81
N ASP A 17 -4.91 -1.55 9.71
CA ASP A 17 -5.26 -0.12 9.78
C ASP A 17 -4.28 0.81 9.05
N ALA A 18 -4.80 1.96 8.64
CA ALA A 18 -4.06 3.10 8.14
C ALA A 18 -4.13 4.30 9.11
N TYR A 19 -3.04 5.05 9.25
CA TYR A 19 -2.98 6.22 10.12
C TYR A 19 -2.17 7.37 9.54
N GLN A 20 -2.55 8.58 9.90
CA GLN A 20 -1.77 9.80 9.75
C GLN A 20 -1.33 10.27 11.13
N LYS A 21 -0.06 10.62 11.29
CA LYS A 21 0.50 11.23 12.49
C LYS A 21 1.04 12.61 12.15
N SER A 22 0.62 13.63 12.88
CA SER A 22 1.20 14.98 12.78
C SER A 22 2.65 15.00 13.25
N ASN A 23 3.54 15.58 12.46
CA ASN A 23 4.95 15.71 12.85
C ASN A 23 5.18 16.82 13.88
N LYS A 24 4.22 17.74 14.02
CA LYS A 24 4.31 18.89 14.93
C LYS A 24 3.86 18.54 16.35
N ASP A 25 2.69 17.94 16.49
CA ASP A 25 2.05 17.69 17.80
C ASP A 25 1.86 16.21 18.10
N HIS A 26 2.33 15.33 17.21
CA HIS A 26 2.23 13.87 17.32
C HIS A 26 0.81 13.30 17.42
N THR A 27 -0.22 14.12 17.16
CA THR A 27 -1.61 13.67 17.09
C THR A 27 -1.74 12.61 16.01
N ARG A 28 -2.40 11.50 16.35
CA ARG A 28 -2.64 10.37 15.45
C ARG A 28 -4.11 10.34 15.04
N VAL A 29 -4.36 10.32 13.74
CA VAL A 29 -5.67 10.22 13.12
C VAL A 29 -5.77 8.86 12.44
N HIS A 30 -6.86 8.13 12.69
CA HIS A 30 -7.15 6.87 12.02
C HIS A 30 -7.76 7.16 10.66
N LEU A 31 -7.17 6.62 9.60
CA LEU A 31 -7.60 6.87 8.23
C LEU A 31 -8.51 5.77 7.68
N GLY A 32 -8.57 4.62 8.35
CA GLY A 32 -9.44 3.52 7.99
C GLY A 32 -8.84 2.18 8.36
N LYS A 33 -9.68 1.16 8.39
CA LYS A 33 -9.32 -0.25 8.51
C LYS A 33 -9.58 -0.96 7.19
N PHE A 34 -8.78 -1.97 6.87
CA PHE A 34 -8.99 -2.79 5.69
C PHE A 34 -10.45 -3.28 5.62
N SER A 35 -11.03 -3.12 4.44
CA SER A 35 -12.42 -3.49 4.15
C SER A 35 -12.46 -4.62 3.14
N GLU A 36 -11.88 -4.40 1.95
CA GLU A 36 -11.93 -5.36 0.85
C GLU A 36 -10.84 -5.10 -0.18
N PHE A 37 -10.59 -6.11 -1.01
CA PHE A 37 -9.87 -5.94 -2.26
C PHE A 37 -10.82 -5.38 -3.33
N THR A 38 -10.35 -4.38 -4.07
CA THR A 38 -11.14 -3.65 -5.08
C THR A 38 -10.51 -3.74 -6.47
N GLY A 39 -9.59 -4.67 -6.68
CA GLY A 39 -9.04 -4.97 -8.00
C GLY A 39 -9.81 -6.08 -8.70
N ASP A 40 -9.62 -6.20 -10.00
CA ASP A 40 -10.27 -7.20 -10.86
C ASP A 40 -9.22 -8.05 -11.58
N GLY A 41 -9.58 -9.29 -11.96
CA GLY A 41 -8.70 -10.18 -12.70
C GLY A 41 -7.33 -10.37 -12.03
N ASP A 42 -6.26 -10.18 -12.81
CA ASP A 42 -4.87 -10.27 -12.34
C ASP A 42 -4.47 -9.17 -11.35
N ASP A 43 -5.27 -8.10 -11.26
CA ASP A 43 -5.04 -6.98 -10.35
C ASP A 43 -5.84 -7.12 -9.05
N LYS A 44 -6.56 -8.23 -8.83
CA LYS A 44 -7.42 -8.47 -7.66
C LYS A 44 -6.75 -8.08 -6.34
N TYR A 45 -5.50 -8.49 -6.14
CA TYR A 45 -4.76 -8.22 -4.91
C TYR A 45 -3.92 -6.94 -4.94
N LYS A 46 -3.93 -6.20 -6.06
CA LYS A 46 -3.17 -4.96 -6.23
C LYS A 46 -3.92 -3.72 -5.77
N ARG A 47 -5.21 -3.82 -5.46
CA ARG A 47 -6.00 -2.69 -4.96
C ARG A 47 -6.81 -3.12 -3.76
N HIS A 48 -6.75 -2.35 -2.69
CA HIS A 48 -7.66 -2.53 -1.57
C HIS A 48 -8.14 -1.21 -0.95
N SER A 49 -9.30 -1.30 -0.32
CA SER A 49 -9.96 -0.19 0.35
C SER A 49 -9.83 -0.33 1.87
N HIS A 50 -9.54 0.79 2.52
CA HIS A 50 -9.59 0.95 3.97
C HIS A 50 -10.62 2.01 4.32
N THR A 51 -11.61 1.67 5.14
CA THR A 51 -12.78 2.51 5.39
C THR A 51 -13.03 2.68 6.89
N GLN A 52 -14.06 3.44 7.27
CA GLN A 52 -14.46 3.65 8.67
C GLN A 52 -13.33 4.26 9.51
N GLY A 53 -12.59 5.21 8.94
CA GLY A 53 -11.61 6.02 9.66
C GLY A 53 -12.27 7.09 10.54
N THR A 54 -11.46 7.84 11.28
CA THR A 54 -11.94 8.94 12.14
C THR A 54 -12.78 9.92 11.33
N ARG A 55 -14.00 10.23 11.83
CA ARG A 55 -14.92 11.17 11.20
C ARG A 55 -14.25 12.51 10.90
N CYS A 56 -14.36 12.95 9.66
CA CYS A 56 -13.91 14.27 9.22
C CYS A 56 -14.97 15.31 9.61
N TRP A 57 -14.56 16.42 10.22
CA TRP A 57 -15.48 17.48 10.69
C TRP A 57 -16.39 18.03 9.58
N ASN A 58 -15.89 18.09 8.35
CA ASN A 58 -16.65 18.56 7.19
C ASN A 58 -16.35 17.70 5.95
N GLY A 59 -16.52 16.39 6.10
CA GLY A 59 -16.29 15.39 5.04
C GLY A 59 -16.85 14.03 5.48
N PRO A 60 -16.63 12.96 4.70
CA PRO A 60 -17.03 11.61 5.10
C PRO A 60 -16.19 11.08 6.28
N GLU A 61 -16.44 9.84 6.69
CA GLU A 61 -15.41 9.09 7.42
C GLU A 61 -14.15 8.97 6.57
N ARG A 62 -12.98 9.09 7.19
CA ARG A 62 -11.73 8.99 6.45
C ARG A 62 -11.61 7.60 5.82
N SER A 63 -11.01 7.57 4.64
CA SER A 63 -10.77 6.32 3.90
C SER A 63 -9.44 6.37 3.16
N VAL A 64 -8.87 5.20 2.86
CA VAL A 64 -7.66 5.05 2.05
C VAL A 64 -7.94 4.04 0.94
N LYS A 65 -7.64 4.42 -0.30
CA LYS A 65 -7.47 3.48 -1.41
C LYS A 65 -5.98 3.23 -1.57
N ALA A 66 -5.53 1.99 -1.46
CA ALA A 66 -4.13 1.64 -1.71
C ALA A 66 -3.98 0.90 -3.04
N ILE A 67 -3.05 1.36 -3.86
CA ILE A 67 -2.62 0.73 -5.11
C ILE A 67 -1.23 0.16 -4.88
N ILE A 68 -1.11 -1.15 -5.02
CA ILE A 68 0.09 -1.94 -4.75
C ILE A 68 0.75 -2.29 -6.08
N ASP A 69 1.91 -1.71 -6.31
CA ASP A 69 2.79 -2.03 -7.42
C ASP A 69 3.80 -3.11 -7.00
N CYS A 70 4.29 -3.89 -7.97
CA CYS A 70 5.36 -4.86 -7.71
C CYS A 70 6.65 -4.10 -7.34
N GLY A 71 7.26 -4.49 -6.22
CA GLY A 71 8.55 -3.94 -5.79
C GLY A 71 9.22 -4.83 -4.75
N VAL A 72 10.50 -4.58 -4.48
CA VAL A 72 11.32 -5.46 -3.63
C VAL A 72 10.98 -5.33 -2.14
N LYS A 73 10.41 -4.19 -1.73
CA LYS A 73 10.12 -3.85 -0.34
C LYS A 73 8.65 -3.49 -0.18
N ASN A 74 8.17 -3.56 1.06
CA ASN A 74 6.87 -3.00 1.43
C ASN A 74 7.05 -1.53 1.81
N GLU A 75 6.81 -0.62 0.88
CA GLU A 75 6.96 0.82 1.14
C GLU A 75 5.81 1.66 0.58
N ILE A 76 5.58 2.82 1.18
CA ILE A 76 4.65 3.82 0.63
C ILE A 76 5.49 4.74 -0.24
N LEU A 77 5.18 4.80 -1.54
CA LEU A 77 5.86 5.66 -2.50
C LEU A 77 5.28 7.07 -2.52
N GLU A 78 3.94 7.16 -2.47
CA GLU A 78 3.22 8.41 -2.62
C GLU A 78 1.94 8.37 -1.78
N VAL A 79 1.61 9.52 -1.19
CA VAL A 79 0.34 9.76 -0.51
C VAL A 79 -0.28 11.03 -1.08
N SER A 80 -1.52 10.94 -1.55
CA SER A 80 -2.31 12.10 -1.98
C SER A 80 -3.70 12.10 -1.33
N GLU A 81 -4.30 13.28 -1.23
CA GLU A 81 -5.68 13.50 -0.78
C GLU A 81 -6.46 14.11 -1.95
N PRO A 82 -6.87 13.29 -2.94
CA PRO A 82 -7.56 13.78 -4.14
C PRO A 82 -8.91 14.43 -3.80
N GLU A 83 -9.60 13.87 -2.80
CA GLU A 83 -10.85 14.40 -2.26
C GLU A 83 -10.71 14.53 -0.75
N LYS A 84 -11.47 15.45 -0.17
CA LYS A 84 -11.34 15.77 1.25
C LYS A 84 -11.59 14.53 2.12
N CYS A 85 -10.61 14.21 2.97
CA CYS A 85 -10.63 13.06 3.86
C CYS A 85 -10.64 11.68 3.15
N GLU A 86 -10.43 11.63 1.84
CA GLU A 86 -10.20 10.42 1.06
C GLU A 86 -8.75 10.40 0.56
N TYR A 87 -8.00 9.37 0.95
CA TYR A 87 -6.58 9.28 0.64
C TYR A 87 -6.32 8.23 -0.44
N LEU A 88 -5.32 8.49 -1.29
CA LEU A 88 -4.79 7.54 -2.25
C LEU A 88 -3.33 7.25 -1.91
N TYR A 89 -3.03 5.98 -1.68
CA TYR A 89 -1.68 5.50 -1.38
C TYR A 89 -1.16 4.71 -2.58
N ARG A 90 0.01 5.07 -3.10
CA ARG A 90 0.79 4.19 -3.98
C ARG A 90 1.87 3.53 -3.18
N VAL A 91 1.94 2.22 -3.30
CA VAL A 91 2.77 1.40 -2.43
C VAL A 91 3.42 0.28 -3.22
N THR A 92 4.56 -0.20 -2.77
CA THR A 92 5.22 -1.37 -3.35
C THR A 92 5.07 -2.58 -2.45
N SER A 93 5.05 -3.77 -3.04
CA SER A 93 5.18 -5.03 -2.29
C SER A 93 5.71 -6.15 -3.19
N PRO A 94 6.57 -7.04 -2.66
CA PRO A 94 6.96 -8.25 -3.40
C PRO A 94 5.79 -9.23 -3.54
N ALA A 95 4.75 -9.10 -2.72
CA ALA A 95 3.60 -10.01 -2.70
C ALA A 95 2.74 -9.96 -3.98
N VAL A 96 2.84 -8.88 -4.77
CA VAL A 96 2.09 -8.73 -6.03
C VAL A 96 2.98 -8.85 -7.27
N CYS A 97 4.24 -9.22 -7.08
CA CYS A 97 5.15 -9.51 -8.19
C CYS A 97 4.81 -10.88 -8.78
N GLN A 98 4.78 -10.96 -10.11
CA GLN A 98 4.68 -12.24 -10.80
C GLN A 98 6.01 -12.99 -10.65
N GLU A 99 5.95 -14.29 -10.39
CA GLU A 99 7.13 -15.14 -10.50
C GLU A 99 7.61 -15.08 -11.95
N ILE A 100 8.87 -14.70 -12.13
CA ILE A 100 9.54 -14.87 -13.42
C ILE A 100 9.65 -16.38 -13.59
N GLU A 101 8.90 -16.97 -14.52
CA GLU A 101 9.07 -18.38 -14.87
C GLU A 101 10.56 -18.61 -15.14
N GLN A 102 11.24 -19.32 -14.23
CA GLN A 102 12.63 -19.67 -14.43
C GLN A 102 12.66 -20.61 -15.64
N GLN A 103 13.10 -20.09 -16.79
CA GLN A 103 13.41 -20.94 -17.93
C GLN A 103 14.26 -22.11 -17.45
N PRO A 104 13.97 -23.35 -17.89
CA PRO A 104 14.65 -24.52 -17.38
C PRO A 104 16.16 -24.32 -17.55
N LYS A 105 16.88 -24.31 -16.42
CA LYS A 105 18.35 -24.27 -16.40
C LYS A 105 18.83 -25.44 -17.25
N LYS A 106 19.31 -25.17 -18.47
CA LYS A 106 20.07 -26.14 -19.26
C LYS A 106 21.26 -26.55 -18.41
N SER A 107 21.23 -27.77 -17.88
CA SER A 107 22.37 -28.40 -17.25
C SER A 107 23.49 -28.49 -18.31
N ILE A 108 24.53 -27.68 -18.13
CA ILE A 108 25.76 -27.81 -18.91
C ILE A 108 26.45 -29.07 -18.39
N VAL A 109 26.37 -30.16 -19.16
CA VAL A 109 27.18 -31.34 -18.94
C VAL A 109 28.60 -30.98 -19.33
N HIS A 110 29.50 -30.92 -18.37
CA HIS A 110 30.93 -30.75 -18.62
C HIS A 110 31.51 -32.14 -18.91
N GLU A 111 31.86 -32.40 -20.16
CA GLU A 111 32.62 -33.59 -20.54
C GLU A 111 34.10 -33.23 -20.44
N GLU A 112 34.78 -33.77 -19.41
CA GLU A 112 36.23 -33.65 -19.26
C GLU A 112 36.91 -34.61 -20.23
N LEU A 113 37.90 -34.08 -20.97
CA LEU A 113 38.73 -34.77 -21.96
C LEU A 113 40.14 -35.00 -21.38
#